data_AF-A0A9X2J7W2-F1
#
_entry.id   AF-A0A9X2J7W2-F1
#
_cell.length_a   1.000
_cell.length_b   1.000
_cell.length_c   1.000
_cell.angle_alpha   90.00
_cell.angle_beta   90.00
_cell.angle_gamma   90.00
#
_symmetry.space_group_name_H-M   'P 1'
#
loop_
_entity.id
_entity.type
_entity.pdbx_description
1 polymer ?
#
loop_
_entity_poly.entity_id
_entity_poly.type
_entity_poly.pdbx_seq_one_letter_code
_entity_poly.pdbx_strand_id
1 'polypeptide(L)' 'QLQQVQKTTGITPPELKTKQPPEGLIYLFHYYREIRGTEPLTFTEIQNWSQLTRRNVSAWEVSVIRALDINYWSLQNAD' A
#
# COMPACT_ATOMS: atom_id res chain seq x y z
N GLN A 1 -6.58 -9.78 19.23
CA GLN A 1 -6.78 -11.18 19.70
C GLN A 1 -5.76 -12.16 19.10
N LEU A 2 -5.53 -12.20 17.79
CA LEU A 2 -4.59 -13.15 17.15
C LEU A 2 -3.11 -13.02 17.63
N GLN A 3 -2.64 -11.80 17.88
CA GLN A 3 -1.30 -11.57 18.45
C GLN A 3 -1.15 -12.16 19.87
N GLN A 4 -2.23 -12.22 20.64
CA GLN A 4 -2.22 -12.78 21.98
C GLN A 4 -2.20 -14.31 21.94
N VAL A 5 -2.89 -14.92 20.96
CA VAL A 5 -2.81 -16.37 20.69
C VAL A 5 -1.37 -16.78 20.34
N GLN A 6 -0.68 -16.05 19.46
CA GLN A 6 0.73 -16.32 19.11
C GLN A 6 1.66 -16.28 20.33
N LYS A 7 1.47 -15.30 21.22
CA LYS A 7 2.28 -15.18 22.45
C LYS A 7 2.08 -16.36 23.40
N THR A 8 0.88 -16.95 23.45
CA THR A 8 0.55 -18.03 24.39
C THR A 8 0.85 -19.42 23.83
N THR A 9 0.68 -19.64 22.51
CA THR A 9 0.83 -20.97 21.89
C THR A 9 2.15 -21.16 21.15
N GLY A 10 2.89 -20.07 20.87
CA GLY A 10 4.10 -20.10 20.04
C GLY A 10 3.85 -20.39 18.56
N ILE A 11 2.61 -20.68 18.17
CA ILE A 11 2.21 -20.97 16.80
C ILE A 11 1.72 -19.67 16.18
N THR A 12 2.40 -19.20 15.12
CA THR A 12 1.92 -18.06 14.33
C THR A 12 0.71 -18.50 13.51
N PRO A 13 -0.50 -17.96 13.78
CA PRO A 13 -1.69 -18.23 12.97
C PRO A 13 -1.43 -17.89 11.49
N PRO A 14 -2.03 -18.62 10.53
CA PRO A 14 -1.83 -18.36 9.10
C PRO A 14 -2.16 -16.92 8.70
N GLU A 15 -3.08 -16.26 9.40
CA GLU A 15 -3.46 -14.86 9.15
C GLU A 15 -2.37 -13.87 9.60
N LEU A 16 -1.47 -14.28 10.50
CA LEU A 16 -0.31 -13.51 10.95
C LEU A 16 0.97 -13.85 10.16
N LYS A 17 0.91 -14.81 9.22
CA LYS A 17 2.01 -15.03 8.28
C LYS A 17 2.01 -13.89 7.26
N THR A 18 2.90 -12.94 7.47
CA THR A 18 3.15 -11.86 6.51
C THR A 18 3.60 -12.48 5.19
N LYS A 19 2.74 -12.43 4.17
CA LYS A 19 3.18 -12.74 2.81
C LYS A 19 4.07 -11.60 2.35
N GLN A 20 5.29 -11.93 1.94
CA GLN A 20 6.16 -10.98 1.25
C GLN A 20 5.42 -10.51 -0.01
N PRO A 21 5.32 -9.19 -0.26
CA PRO A 21 4.81 -8.72 -1.54
C PRO A 21 5.69 -9.26 -2.67
N PRO A 22 5.12 -9.54 -3.86
CA PRO A 22 5.93 -9.95 -5.01
C PRO A 22 7.07 -8.97 -5.25
N GLU A 23 8.28 -9.48 -5.52
CA GLU A 23 9.51 -8.69 -5.60
C GLU A 23 9.40 -7.52 -6.60
N GLY A 24 8.65 -7.73 -7.70
CA GLY A 24 8.36 -6.71 -8.70
C GLY A 24 7.27 -5.69 -8.35
N LEU A 25 6.64 -5.75 -7.17
CA LEU A 25 5.60 -4.79 -6.76
C LEU A 25 6.03 -3.91 -5.58
N ILE A 26 7.16 -4.23 -4.95
CA ILE A 26 7.68 -3.51 -3.78
C ILE A 26 7.90 -2.03 -4.10
N TYR A 27 8.42 -1.71 -5.29
CA TYR A 27 8.65 -0.32 -5.69
C TYR A 27 7.36 0.50 -5.77
N LEU A 28 6.22 -0.10 -6.16
CA LEU A 28 4.92 0.59 -6.21
C LEU A 28 4.43 0.95 -4.82
N PHE A 29 4.69 0.08 -3.84
CA PHE A 29 4.41 0.39 -2.45
C PHE A 29 5.31 1.53 -1.93
N HIS A 30 6.59 1.55 -2.32
CA HIS A 30 7.47 2.68 -2.00
C HIS A 30 6.99 3.98 -2.64
N TYR A 31 6.59 3.95 -3.92
CA TYR A 31 6.02 5.10 -4.61
C TYR A 31 4.78 5.63 -3.89
N TYR A 32 3.84 4.75 -3.56
CA TYR A 32 2.67 5.10 -2.76
C TYR A 32 3.06 5.74 -1.42
N ARG A 33 4.05 5.19 -0.71
CA ARG A 33 4.52 5.75 0.57
C ARG A 33 5.14 7.12 0.46
N GLU A 34 5.77 7.45 -0.66
CA GLU A 34 6.35 8.78 -0.89
C GLU A 34 5.28 9.85 -1.14
N ILE A 35 4.18 9.49 -1.81
CA ILE A 35 3.17 10.46 -2.26
C ILE A 35 1.93 10.55 -1.37
N ARG A 36 1.64 9.53 -0.57
CA ARG A 36 0.43 9.50 0.26
C ARG A 36 0.41 10.68 1.22
N GLY A 37 -0.76 11.31 1.33
CA GLY A 37 -1.00 12.45 2.20
C GLY A 37 -2.02 12.15 3.29
N THR A 38 -2.61 13.23 3.79
CA THR A 38 -3.77 13.21 4.70
C THR A 38 -5.10 13.05 3.97
N GLU A 39 -5.09 13.06 2.63
CA GLU A 39 -6.27 12.96 1.78
C GLU A 39 -6.09 11.82 0.74
N PRO A 40 -7.19 11.29 0.15
CA PRO A 40 -7.12 10.34 -0.95
C PRO A 40 -6.40 10.89 -2.18
N LEU A 41 -5.47 10.11 -2.72
CA LEU A 41 -4.64 10.46 -3.88
C LEU A 41 -5.45 10.53 -5.17
N THR A 42 -5.38 11.65 -5.87
CA THR A 42 -5.97 11.81 -7.20
C THR A 42 -5.03 11.36 -8.32
N PHE A 43 -5.57 11.15 -9.52
CA PHE A 43 -4.75 10.91 -10.72
C PHE A 43 -3.81 12.09 -11.03
N THR A 44 -4.27 13.32 -10.78
CA THR A 44 -3.50 14.54 -11.01
C THR A 44 -2.28 14.61 -10.08
N GLU A 45 -2.42 14.26 -8.81
CA GLU A 45 -1.29 14.23 -7.87
C GLU A 45 -0.24 13.20 -8.25
N ILE A 46 -0.67 12.00 -8.67
CA ILE A 46 0.24 10.96 -9.15
C ILE A 46 0.97 11.41 -10.42
N GLN A 47 0.26 12.03 -11.36
CA GLN A 47 0.85 12.59 -12.58
C GLN A 47 1.88 13.68 -12.27
N ASN A 48 1.51 14.64 -11.41
CA ASN A 48 2.39 15.75 -11.02
C ASN A 48 3.64 15.24 -10.31
N TRP A 49 3.52 14.28 -9.39
CA TRP A 49 4.66 13.68 -8.71
C TRP A 49 5.55 12.90 -9.68
N SER A 50 4.97 12.14 -10.61
CA SER A 50 5.71 11.41 -11.66
C SER A 50 6.53 12.37 -12.52
N GLN A 51 5.95 13.50 -12.93
CA GLN A 51 6.66 14.55 -13.68
C GLN A 51 7.76 15.20 -12.85
N LEU A 52 7.46 15.60 -11.61
CA LEU A 52 8.40 16.27 -10.71
C LEU A 52 9.63 15.40 -10.41
N THR A 53 9.42 14.10 -10.19
CA THR A 53 10.47 13.13 -9.88
C THR A 53 11.09 12.50 -11.12
N ARG A 54 10.63 12.87 -12.33
CA ARG A 54 11.05 12.32 -13.63
C ARG A 54 10.95 10.79 -13.68
N ARG A 55 9.94 10.22 -13.01
CA ARG A 55 9.65 8.80 -13.03
C ARG A 55 8.59 8.54 -14.10
N ASN A 56 8.88 7.65 -15.04
CA ASN A 56 7.89 7.22 -16.03
C ASN A 56 7.01 6.15 -15.41
N VAL A 57 5.79 6.54 -15.02
CA VAL A 57 4.81 5.65 -14.38
C VAL A 57 3.73 5.35 -15.41
N SER A 58 3.60 4.08 -15.75
CA SER A 58 2.59 3.59 -16.69
C SER A 58 1.18 3.69 -16.10
N ALA A 59 0.17 3.66 -16.99
CA ALA A 59 -1.23 3.69 -16.57
C ALA A 59 -1.58 2.55 -15.59
N TRP A 60 -1.01 1.36 -15.79
CA TRP A 60 -1.24 0.22 -14.89
C TRP A 60 -0.66 0.47 -13.49
N GLU A 61 0.56 1.00 -13.41
CA GLU A 61 1.19 1.36 -12.12
C GLU A 61 0.40 2.44 -11.38
N VAL A 62 -0.13 3.44 -12.11
CA VAL A 62 -1.04 4.45 -11.55
C VAL A 62 -2.30 3.78 -10.97
N SER A 63 -2.89 2.81 -11.68
CA SER A 63 -4.04 2.05 -11.16
C SER A 63 -3.69 1.26 -9.89
N VAL A 64 -2.51 0.66 -9.81
CA VAL A 64 -2.05 -0.06 -8.61
C VAL A 64 -1.86 0.90 -7.44
N ILE A 65 -1.22 2.04 -7.66
CA ILE A 65 -1.02 3.06 -6.63
C ILE A 65 -2.38 3.57 -6.11
N ARG A 66 -3.34 3.82 -7.00
CA ARG A 66 -4.72 4.20 -6.60
C ARG A 66 -5.43 3.09 -5.82
N ALA A 67 -5.27 1.84 -6.20
CA ALA A 67 -5.85 0.72 -5.48
C ALA A 67 -5.28 0.60 -4.06
N LEU A 68 -3.98 0.82 -3.88
CA LEU A 68 -3.35 0.86 -2.55
C LEU A 68 -3.95 1.97 -1.68
N ASP A 69 -4.12 3.16 -2.25
CA ASP A 69 -4.70 4.30 -1.55
C ASP A 69 -6.16 4.06 -1.13
N ILE A 70 -7.00 3.56 -2.04
CA ILE A 70 -8.40 3.23 -1.75
C ILE A 70 -8.50 2.19 -0.63
N ASN A 71 -7.69 1.13 -0.69
CA ASN A 71 -7.69 0.11 0.36
C ASN A 71 -7.24 0.66 1.71
N TYR A 72 -6.23 1.53 1.72
CA TYR A 72 -5.77 2.19 2.95
C TYR A 72 -6.88 3.02 3.60
N TRP A 73 -7.57 3.86 2.81
CA TRP A 73 -8.68 4.68 3.31
C TRP A 73 -9.89 3.85 3.70
N SER A 74 -10.20 2.78 2.97
CA SER A 74 -11.27 1.85 3.34
C SER A 74 -11.01 1.18 4.69
N LEU A 75 -9.74 0.87 5.02
CA LEU A 75 -9.38 0.30 6.31
C LEU A 75 -9.42 1.34 7.43
N GLN A 76 -9.04 2.59 7.16
CA GLN A 76 -9.14 3.70 8.11
C GLN A 76 -10.59 4.06 8.46
N ASN A 77 -11.48 4.00 7.48
CA ASN A 77 -12.91 4.30 7.65
C ASN A 77 -13.73 3.07 8.06
N ALA A 78 -13.09 1.90 8.20
CA ALA A 78 -13.71 0.70 8.72
C ALA A 78 -13.67 0.73 10.26
N ASP A 79 -14.32 1.75 10.84
CA ASP A 79 -14.67 1.89 12.25
C ASP A 79 -16.01 2.65 12.36
#